data_AF-A0A0T2M7Y9-F1
#
_entry.id   AF-A0A0T2M7Y9-F1
#
_cell.length_a   1.000
_cell.length_b   1.000
_cell.length_c   1.000
_cell.angle_alpha   90.00
_cell.angle_beta   90.00
_cell.angle_gamma   90.00
#
_symmetry.space_group_name_H-M   'P 1'
#
loop_
_entity.id
_entity.type
_entity.pdbx_description
1 polymer ?
#
loop_
_entity_poly.entity_id
_entity_poly.type
_entity_poly.pdbx_seq_one_letter_code
_entity_poly.pdbx_strand_id
1 'polypeptide(L)'
;MTQHQDFKIRLAAVLTDLQESGADDGEAMFLLGSLAAGLADDLKSSDWLTAKRTMTPQTRDDVLRTFQDQGNLHHREGRARQAYAIQSLTMSLIAGSLRDDPEIAAGEPLLDQIIAAAEANFRRAFPRPN
;
A
#
# COMPACT_ATOMS: atom_id res chain seq x y z
N MET A 1 0.63 25.17 -2.51
CA MET A 1 -0.02 23.85 -2.44
C MET A 1 0.05 23.39 -1.00
N THR A 2 -1.06 22.91 -0.42
CA THR A 2 -1.04 22.36 0.95
C THR A 2 -0.65 20.89 0.92
N GLN A 3 -0.05 20.36 2.00
CA GLN A 3 0.30 18.93 2.10
C GLN A 3 -0.88 18.00 1.82
N HIS A 4 -2.09 18.44 2.19
CA HIS A 4 -3.32 17.71 1.91
C HIS A 4 -3.65 17.67 0.41
N GLN A 5 -3.55 18.79 -0.30
CA GLN A 5 -3.74 18.82 -1.75
C GLN A 5 -2.69 17.96 -2.47
N ASP A 6 -1.43 18.01 -2.03
CA ASP A 6 -0.35 17.19 -2.58
C ASP A 6 -0.64 15.69 -2.42
N PHE A 7 -1.16 15.29 -1.26
CA PHE A 7 -1.56 13.91 -1.01
C PHE A 7 -2.68 13.46 -1.96
N LYS A 8 -3.72 14.29 -2.15
CA LYS A 8 -4.83 13.96 -3.05
C LYS A 8 -4.40 13.78 -4.49
N ILE A 9 -3.52 14.66 -4.98
CA ILE A 9 -2.92 14.54 -6.32
C ILE A 9 -2.13 13.22 -6.44
N ARG A 10 -1.32 12.88 -5.43
CA ARG A 10 -0.55 11.62 -5.43
C ARG A 10 -1.45 10.39 -5.33
N LEU A 11 -2.54 10.45 -4.54
CA LEU A 11 -3.50 9.37 -4.40
C LEU A 11 -4.22 9.11 -5.72
N ALA A 12 -4.67 10.18 -6.38
CA ALA A 12 -5.29 10.09 -7.70
C ALA A 12 -4.31 9.49 -8.72
N ALA A 13 -3.05 9.95 -8.76
CA ALA A 13 -2.04 9.41 -9.66
C ALA A 13 -1.80 7.91 -9.45
N VAL A 14 -1.65 7.45 -8.20
CA VAL A 14 -1.51 6.01 -7.90
C VAL A 14 -2.74 5.24 -8.34
N LEU A 15 -3.95 5.74 -8.09
CA LEU A 15 -5.19 5.07 -8.50
C LEU A 15 -5.30 4.97 -10.03
N THR A 16 -4.96 6.04 -10.75
CA THR A 16 -4.93 6.05 -12.23
C THR A 16 -3.90 5.07 -12.74
N ASP A 17 -2.67 5.09 -12.23
CA ASP A 17 -1.61 4.17 -12.63
C ASP A 17 -2.05 2.71 -12.40
N LEU A 18 -2.65 2.40 -11.25
CA LEU A 18 -3.15 1.05 -10.97
C LEU A 18 -4.28 0.63 -11.90
N GLN A 19 -5.17 1.56 -12.28
CA GLN A 19 -6.27 1.28 -13.19
C GLN A 19 -5.79 1.07 -14.63
N GLU A 20 -4.81 1.86 -15.08
CA GLU A 20 -4.30 1.81 -16.45
C GLU A 20 -3.26 0.70 -16.67
N SER A 21 -2.41 0.45 -15.68
CA SER A 21 -1.23 -0.42 -15.82
C SER A 21 -1.18 -1.59 -14.84
N GLY A 22 -2.01 -1.61 -13.80
CA GLY A 22 -1.97 -2.65 -12.77
C GLY A 22 -2.30 -4.05 -13.30
N ALA A 23 -3.06 -4.17 -14.39
CA ALA A 23 -3.29 -5.46 -15.05
C ALA A 23 -2.10 -5.92 -15.90
N ASP A 24 -1.30 -4.98 -16.41
CA ASP A 24 -0.22 -5.24 -17.35
C ASP A 24 1.17 -5.34 -16.68
N ASP A 25 1.36 -4.71 -15.52
CA ASP A 25 2.57 -4.87 -14.68
C ASP A 25 2.37 -5.93 -13.59
N GLY A 26 2.35 -7.19 -14.03
CA GLY A 26 2.23 -8.35 -13.15
C GLY A 26 3.37 -8.45 -12.12
N GLU A 27 4.56 -7.90 -12.40
CA GLU A 27 5.67 -7.87 -11.46
C GLU A 27 5.42 -6.86 -10.33
N ALA A 28 4.94 -5.66 -10.65
CA ALA A 28 4.58 -4.66 -9.65
C ALA A 28 3.43 -5.17 -8.76
N MET A 29 2.42 -5.81 -9.33
CA MET A 29 1.32 -6.40 -8.54
C MET A 29 1.79 -7.56 -7.68
N PHE A 30 2.71 -8.39 -8.19
CA PHE A 30 3.32 -9.45 -7.40
C PHE A 30 4.10 -8.90 -6.20
N LEU A 31 4.92 -7.88 -6.41
CA LEU A 31 5.69 -7.22 -5.34
C LEU A 31 4.76 -6.56 -4.31
N LEU A 32 3.69 -5.88 -4.77
CA LEU A 32 2.68 -5.30 -3.90
C LEU A 32 2.01 -6.36 -3.02
N GLY A 33 1.56 -7.46 -3.63
CA GLY A 33 0.93 -8.57 -2.92
C GLY A 33 1.87 -9.25 -1.92
N SER A 34 3.13 -9.46 -2.32
CA SER A 34 4.16 -10.05 -1.45
C SER A 34 4.44 -9.18 -0.22
N LEU A 35 4.61 -7.87 -0.42
CA LEU A 35 4.86 -6.93 0.66
C LEU A 35 3.66 -6.78 1.61
N ALA A 36 2.45 -6.70 1.05
CA ALA A 36 1.21 -6.67 1.83
C ALA A 36 1.05 -7.93 2.69
N ALA A 37 1.31 -9.11 2.10
CA ALA A 37 1.22 -10.39 2.80
C ALA A 37 2.26 -10.49 3.93
N GLY A 38 3.52 -10.16 3.63
CA GLY A 38 4.60 -10.20 4.60
C GLY A 38 4.34 -9.26 5.79
N LEU A 39 3.89 -8.03 5.51
CA LEU A 39 3.59 -7.08 6.58
C LEU A 39 2.39 -7.51 7.43
N ALA A 40 1.35 -8.10 6.83
CA ALA A 40 0.25 -8.68 7.59
C ALA A 40 0.73 -9.82 8.50
N ASP A 41 1.66 -10.66 8.02
CA ASP A 41 2.20 -11.78 8.79
C ASP A 41 3.12 -11.33 9.95
N ASP A 42 3.90 -10.26 9.73
CA ASP A 42 4.70 -9.61 10.77
C ASP A 42 3.80 -8.99 11.85
N LEU A 43 2.70 -8.37 11.44
CA LEU A 43 1.68 -7.78 12.31
C LEU A 43 0.66 -8.81 12.86
N LYS A 44 0.88 -10.11 12.63
CA LYS A 44 0.02 -11.21 13.11
C LYS A 44 -1.46 -11.05 12.75
N SER A 45 -1.72 -10.50 11.58
CA SER A 45 -3.06 -10.26 11.03
C SER A 45 -3.37 -11.21 9.89
N SER A 46 -4.66 -11.48 9.64
CA SER A 46 -5.09 -12.36 8.56
C SER A 46 -4.74 -11.86 7.17
N ASP A 47 -4.73 -10.53 6.99
CA ASP A 47 -4.51 -9.82 5.74
C ASP A 47 -4.12 -8.36 6.04
N TRP A 48 -3.70 -7.64 5.01
CA TRP A 48 -3.27 -6.24 5.11
C TRP A 48 -4.38 -5.32 5.63
N LEU A 49 -5.62 -5.47 5.16
CA LEU A 49 -6.71 -4.58 5.54
C LEU A 49 -7.08 -4.76 7.02
N THR A 50 -7.00 -5.98 7.53
CA THR A 50 -7.16 -6.30 8.95
C THR A 50 -6.04 -5.69 9.77
N ALA A 51 -4.78 -5.81 9.32
CA ALA A 51 -3.65 -5.15 9.97
C ALA A 51 -3.84 -3.62 10.03
N LYS A 52 -4.16 -2.99 8.90
CA LYS A 52 -4.43 -1.55 8.77
C LYS A 52 -5.54 -1.07 9.70
N ARG A 53 -6.61 -1.84 9.88
CA ARG A 53 -7.75 -1.45 10.73
C ARG A 53 -7.47 -1.61 12.22
N THR A 54 -6.59 -2.54 12.59
CA THR A 54 -6.35 -2.92 14.00
C THR A 54 -5.06 -2.34 14.57
N MET A 55 -4.17 -1.80 13.72
CA MET A 55 -2.92 -1.20 14.17
C MET A 55 -3.14 0.01 15.07
N THR A 56 -2.30 0.12 16.09
CA THR A 56 -2.25 1.31 16.95
C THR A 56 -1.64 2.50 16.18
N PRO A 57 -1.90 3.75 16.60
CA PRO A 57 -1.22 4.91 16.02
C PRO A 57 0.30 4.80 16.04
N GLN A 58 0.88 4.27 17.12
CA GLN A 58 2.34 4.11 17.23
C GLN A 58 2.86 3.07 16.24
N THR A 59 2.20 1.92 16.12
CA THR A 59 2.55 0.90 15.12
C THR A 59 2.47 1.46 13.69
N ARG A 60 1.42 2.25 13.39
CA ARG A 60 1.28 2.92 12.10
C ARG A 60 2.46 3.84 11.82
N ASP A 61 2.85 4.68 12.79
CA ASP A 61 3.94 5.63 12.61
C ASP A 61 5.30 4.94 12.42
N ASP A 62 5.53 3.80 13.09
CA ASP A 62 6.73 2.98 12.89
C ASP A 62 6.76 2.29 11.52
N VAL A 63 5.61 1.81 11.03
CA VAL A 63 5.48 1.27 9.67
C VAL A 63 5.72 2.36 8.64
N LEU A 64 5.15 3.56 8.81
CA LEU A 64 5.35 4.69 7.91
C LEU A 64 6.83 5.11 7.83
N ARG A 65 7.54 5.11 8.97
CA ARG A 65 8.98 5.39 9.00
C ARG A 65 9.78 4.34 8.22
N THR A 66 9.46 3.07 8.43
CA THR A 66 10.10 1.95 7.73
C THR A 66 9.86 2.04 6.21
N PHE A 67 8.63 2.34 5.80
CA PHE A 67 8.28 2.55 4.39
C PHE A 67 9.01 3.74 3.79
N GLN A 68 9.15 4.84 4.52
CA GLN A 68 9.92 5.99 4.04
C GLN A 68 11.39 5.59 3.77
N ASP A 69 12.02 4.88 4.69
CA ASP A 69 13.43 4.46 4.55
C ASP A 69 13.61 3.49 3.37
N GLN A 70 12.77 2.45 3.30
CA GLN A 70 12.85 1.44 2.24
C GLN A 70 12.47 2.03 0.87
N GLY A 71 11.40 2.83 0.80
CA GLY A 71 10.96 3.48 -0.43
C GLY A 71 12.05 4.39 -1.01
N ASN A 72 12.70 5.19 -0.16
CA ASN A 72 13.83 6.04 -0.56
C ASN A 72 15.04 5.22 -1.02
N LEU A 73 15.32 4.08 -0.37
CA LEU A 73 16.38 3.18 -0.80
C LEU A 73 16.09 2.61 -2.20
N HIS A 74 14.91 2.05 -2.40
CA HIS A 74 14.51 1.48 -3.70
C HIS A 74 14.53 2.53 -4.81
N HIS A 75 14.03 3.74 -4.53
CA HIS A 75 14.07 4.83 -5.49
C HIS A 75 15.51 5.20 -5.90
N ARG A 76 16.42 5.37 -4.93
CA ARG A 76 17.83 5.69 -5.20
C ARG A 76 18.56 4.61 -5.99
N GLU A 77 18.16 3.36 -5.84
CA GLU A 77 18.75 2.23 -6.54
C GLU A 77 18.06 1.90 -7.88
N GLY A 78 17.13 2.74 -8.34
CA GLY A 78 16.41 2.52 -9.60
C GLY A 78 15.41 1.35 -9.56
N ARG A 79 15.08 0.85 -8.36
CA ARG A 79 14.13 -0.25 -8.12
C ARG A 79 12.70 0.28 -8.09
N ALA A 80 12.24 0.78 -9.23
CA ALA A 80 10.99 1.53 -9.36
C ALA A 80 9.75 0.75 -8.90
N ARG A 81 9.64 -0.54 -9.25
CA ARG A 81 8.49 -1.38 -8.86
C ARG A 81 8.40 -1.62 -7.36
N GLN A 82 9.54 -1.82 -6.70
CA GLN A 82 9.61 -1.98 -5.25
C GLN A 82 9.24 -0.66 -4.55
N ALA A 83 9.77 0.47 -5.04
CA ALA A 83 9.41 1.79 -4.54
C ALA A 83 7.90 2.06 -4.70
N TYR A 84 7.32 1.66 -5.84
CA TYR A 84 5.89 1.78 -6.11
C TYR A 84 5.03 0.94 -5.17
N ALA A 85 5.40 -0.33 -4.92
CA ALA A 85 4.70 -1.19 -3.97
C ALA A 85 4.64 -0.57 -2.56
N ILE A 86 5.78 -0.03 -2.09
CA ILE A 86 5.86 0.66 -0.80
C ILE A 86 5.03 1.94 -0.80
N GLN A 87 5.09 2.73 -1.89
CA GLN A 87 4.30 3.95 -2.03
C GLN A 87 2.80 3.63 -1.92
N SER A 88 2.31 2.60 -2.61
CA SER A 88 0.91 2.19 -2.57
C SER A 88 0.43 1.81 -1.16
N LEU A 89 1.22 1.03 -0.41
CA LEU A 89 0.90 0.70 0.99
C LEU A 89 0.98 1.93 1.91
N THR A 90 1.95 2.81 1.69
CA THR A 90 2.08 4.08 2.43
C THR A 90 0.85 4.96 2.23
N MET A 91 0.39 5.09 0.98
CA MET A 91 -0.80 5.86 0.64
C MET A 91 -2.06 5.26 1.27
N SER A 92 -2.19 3.93 1.26
CA SER A 92 -3.28 3.22 1.94
C SER A 92 -3.31 3.52 3.44
N LEU A 93 -2.16 3.51 4.13
CA LEU A 93 -2.07 3.86 5.54
C LEU A 93 -2.46 5.30 5.85
N ILE A 94 -1.88 6.25 5.10
CA ILE A 94 -2.14 7.68 5.33
C ILE A 94 -3.60 8.01 5.04
N ALA A 95 -4.17 7.48 3.96
CA ALA A 95 -5.57 7.71 3.59
C ALA A 95 -6.53 7.29 4.72
N GLY A 96 -6.26 6.17 5.40
CA GLY A 96 -7.06 5.72 6.54
C GLY A 96 -7.04 6.66 7.74
N SER A 97 -6.05 7.53 7.85
CA SER A 97 -5.95 8.57 8.89
C SER A 97 -6.55 9.93 8.50
N LEU A 98 -6.89 10.11 7.21
CA LEU A 98 -7.36 11.38 6.65
C LEU A 98 -8.81 11.29 6.13
N ARG A 99 -9.61 10.36 6.66
CA ARG A 99 -11.00 10.11 6.21
C ARG A 99 -11.98 11.26 6.44
N ASP A 100 -11.58 12.29 7.17
CA ASP A 100 -12.36 13.52 7.30
C ASP A 100 -12.42 14.33 5.98
N ASP A 101 -11.50 14.08 5.04
CA ASP A 101 -11.60 14.61 3.67
C ASP A 101 -12.42 13.67 2.78
N PRO A 102 -13.54 14.14 2.19
CA PRO A 102 -14.43 13.30 1.39
C PRO A 102 -13.79 12.67 0.15
N GLU A 103 -12.83 13.35 -0.48
CA GLU A 103 -12.16 12.83 -1.68
C GLU A 103 -11.19 11.70 -1.32
N ILE A 104 -10.48 11.84 -0.20
CA ILE A 104 -9.63 10.77 0.33
C ILE A 104 -10.48 9.57 0.76
N ALA A 105 -11.58 9.82 1.48
CA ALA A 105 -12.49 8.77 1.92
C ALA A 105 -13.12 7.99 0.75
N ALA A 106 -13.31 8.63 -0.41
CA ALA A 106 -13.79 7.97 -1.63
C ALA A 106 -12.68 7.17 -2.36
N GLY A 107 -11.44 7.67 -2.36
CA GLY A 107 -10.31 7.02 -3.03
C GLY A 107 -9.70 5.84 -2.25
N GLU A 108 -9.69 5.91 -0.92
CA GLU A 108 -9.09 4.89 -0.05
C GLU A 108 -9.62 3.47 -0.34
N PRO A 109 -10.95 3.21 -0.42
CA PRO A 109 -11.45 1.87 -0.66
C PRO A 109 -11.05 1.30 -2.01
N LEU A 110 -10.79 2.14 -3.01
CA LEU A 110 -10.34 1.70 -4.34
C LEU A 110 -8.90 1.18 -4.26
N LEU A 111 -8.02 1.93 -3.59
CA LEU A 111 -6.64 1.51 -3.36
C LEU A 111 -6.59 0.23 -2.51
N ASP A 112 -7.39 0.17 -1.44
CA ASP A 112 -7.47 -0.99 -0.55
C ASP A 112 -7.94 -2.26 -1.27
N GLN A 113 -8.89 -2.15 -2.22
CA GLN A 113 -9.35 -3.27 -3.03
C GLN A 113 -8.24 -3.84 -3.92
N ILE A 114 -7.44 -2.97 -4.53
CA ILE A 114 -6.34 -3.38 -5.42
C ILE A 114 -5.25 -4.09 -4.62
N ILE A 115 -4.88 -3.54 -3.45
CA ILE A 115 -3.90 -4.17 -2.55
C ILE A 115 -4.42 -5.53 -2.07
N ALA A 116 -5.70 -5.62 -1.68
CA ALA A 116 -6.29 -6.89 -1.24
C ALA A 116 -6.31 -7.95 -2.35
N ALA A 117 -6.60 -7.54 -3.60
CA ALA A 117 -6.56 -8.45 -4.75
C ALA A 117 -5.12 -8.94 -5.03
N ALA A 118 -4.14 -8.05 -4.98
CA ALA A 118 -2.73 -8.39 -5.13
C ALA A 118 -2.26 -9.35 -4.02
N GLU A 119 -2.59 -9.07 -2.76
CA GLU A 119 -2.28 -9.94 -1.62
C GLU A 119 -2.93 -11.32 -1.78
N ALA A 120 -4.22 -11.37 -2.13
CA ALA A 120 -4.94 -12.63 -2.33
C ALA A 120 -4.32 -13.46 -3.46
N ASN A 121 -3.95 -12.83 -4.57
CA ASN A 121 -3.27 -13.50 -5.68
C ASN A 121 -1.89 -14.03 -5.27
N PHE A 122 -1.10 -13.25 -4.53
CA PHE A 122 0.17 -13.70 -3.97
C PHE A 122 -0.01 -14.90 -3.04
N ARG A 123 -0.95 -14.83 -2.09
CA ARG A 123 -1.21 -15.94 -1.15
C ARG A 123 -1.75 -17.21 -1.80
N ARG A 124 -2.45 -17.11 -2.93
CA ARG A 124 -2.83 -18.29 -3.73
C ARG A 124 -1.61 -19.00 -4.32
N ALA A 125 -0.60 -18.24 -4.76
CA ALA A 125 0.65 -18.79 -5.28
C ALA A 125 1.62 -19.22 -4.17
N PHE A 126 1.59 -18.53 -3.02
CA PHE A 126 2.46 -18.74 -1.87
C PHE A 126 1.65 -18.77 -0.57
N PRO A 127 1.00 -19.91 -0.25
CA PRO A 127 0.21 -20.05 0.97
C PRO A 127 1.08 -19.91 2.23
N ARG A 128 0.48 -19.49 3.35
CA ARG A 128 1.17 -19.50 4.64
C ARG A 128 1.63 -20.91 4.99
N PRO A 129 2.85 -21.10 5.51
CA PRO A 129 3.22 -22.36 6.13
C PRO A 129 2.29 -22.62 7.33
N ASN A 130 1.81 -23.87 7.44
CA ASN A 130 0.98 -24.34 8.56
C ASN A 130 1.74 -24.30 9.89
#